data_AF-A0A3B8I4N4-F1
#
_entry.id   AF-A0A3B8I4N4-F1
#
_cell.length_a   1.000
_cell.length_b   1.000
_cell.length_c   1.000
_cell.angle_alpha   90.00
_cell.angle_beta   90.00
_cell.angle_gamma   90.00
#
_symmetry.space_group_name_H-M   'P 1'
#
loop_
_entity.id
_entity.type
_entity.pdbx_description
1 polymer ?
#
loop_
_entity_poly.entity_id
_entity_poly.type
_entity_poly.pdbx_seq_one_letter_code
_entity_poly.pdbx_strand_id
1 'polypeptide(L)'
;MNSSAPRFHEIDALRVIALGLLIFYHIFISYQPFANGILFIQYGRQLTDYWFVGELLNIWRIPVLFVISGMSVSFMLPRRTVKELLKDRMIRLLPPLFFGSLFLVPIQFALFQRFNGMPLQYWPNQAHLWFLINLVVYVLVLTPLLAFARKNPDYLLLRGLRKILPWGLLVIFPLPLVIASLLAPPEEFSTFTIRFGYGGVSFLMGFVLQSVGEKFWPALRKVCHVALPLAFLLYLARLEFISLGPIREYALVTTSVESGMWMLAFLGYGSLLLRQPRRVFQYLSKAVFPIYIIHLPIQQAVAFFLFPVGLAGGATLALHILLTFGICFLTYEFGIRRIKVLYPVMGLKNPSTSTKETPTGWHRLSTGFTLFVLAPITVLVQVDIIMDTLEQRRQSANRPENIPPSAEPVAFGGHYYQVFERELGITWQEAKAQCESLGGHLVIINSAEENDFLSTLGAANSNYFLGASDHEVEGEWQWVDGTPFDYANWAEGEPNNSGEGEDYLTALYILWPFWNDGGEMAAGFICEWDSTPESSLLPQGE
;
A
#
# COMPACT_ATOMS: atom_id res chain seq x y z
N MET A 1 -20.38 44.95 -8.97
CA MET A 1 -20.87 43.62 -9.38
C MET A 1 -20.06 42.56 -8.62
N ASN A 2 -20.67 41.93 -7.61
CA ASN A 2 -20.11 40.82 -6.85
C ASN A 2 -20.04 39.57 -7.75
N SER A 3 -18.97 39.37 -8.50
CA SER A 3 -18.74 38.10 -9.18
C SER A 3 -18.01 37.15 -8.22
N SER A 4 -18.76 36.61 -7.25
CA SER A 4 -18.33 35.40 -6.56
C SER A 4 -18.22 34.29 -7.62
N ALA A 5 -17.03 34.14 -8.18
CA ALA A 5 -16.78 33.20 -9.26
C ALA A 5 -17.21 31.78 -8.87
N PRO A 6 -17.65 30.95 -9.83
CA PRO A 6 -18.05 29.58 -9.54
C PRO A 6 -16.86 28.84 -8.92
N ARG A 7 -16.97 28.53 -7.64
CA ARG A 7 -16.03 27.66 -6.92
C ARG A 7 -16.38 26.24 -7.32
N PHE A 8 -15.47 25.53 -8.00
CA PHE A 8 -15.68 24.13 -8.34
C PHE A 8 -15.62 23.29 -7.06
N HIS A 9 -16.79 23.10 -6.45
CA HIS A 9 -16.99 22.34 -5.23
C HIS A 9 -16.51 20.89 -5.38
N GLU A 10 -16.57 20.36 -6.60
CA GLU A 10 -16.07 19.04 -6.97
C GLU A 10 -14.55 18.91 -6.79
N ILE A 11 -13.74 19.93 -7.11
CA ILE A 11 -12.27 19.86 -6.96
C ILE A 11 -11.88 19.81 -5.48
N ASP A 12 -12.55 20.61 -4.65
CA ASP A 12 -12.32 20.59 -3.20
C ASP A 12 -12.74 19.24 -2.60
N ALA A 13 -13.86 18.66 -3.05
CA ALA A 13 -14.33 17.36 -2.61
C ALA A 13 -13.43 16.20 -3.08
N LEU A 14 -12.98 16.23 -4.33
CA LEU A 14 -12.03 15.27 -4.90
C LEU A 14 -10.71 15.25 -4.12
N ARG A 15 -10.19 16.42 -3.73
CA ARG A 15 -8.99 16.50 -2.87
C ARG A 15 -9.23 15.84 -1.50
N VAL A 16 -10.39 16.08 -0.90
CA VAL A 16 -10.75 15.48 0.39
C VAL A 16 -10.75 13.95 0.29
N ILE A 17 -11.37 13.41 -0.77
CA ILE A 17 -11.45 11.96 -0.99
C ILE A 17 -10.05 11.39 -1.25
N ALA A 18 -9.27 12.00 -2.14
CA ALA A 18 -7.93 11.50 -2.49
C ALA A 18 -6.96 11.48 -1.29
N LEU A 19 -6.96 12.52 -0.45
CA LEU A 19 -6.17 12.52 0.79
C LEU A 19 -6.69 11.52 1.83
N GLY A 20 -8.01 11.32 1.89
CA GLY A 20 -8.62 10.28 2.74
C GLY A 20 -8.20 8.87 2.36
N LEU A 21 -8.24 8.55 1.07
CA LEU A 21 -7.77 7.27 0.54
C LEU A 21 -6.28 7.05 0.83
N LEU A 22 -5.48 8.12 0.85
CA LEU A 22 -4.06 8.02 1.20
C LEU A 22 -3.84 7.70 2.68
N ILE A 23 -4.64 8.26 3.59
CA ILE A 23 -4.62 7.90 5.02
C ILE A 23 -5.01 6.43 5.19
N PHE A 24 -6.10 6.00 4.55
CA PHE A 24 -6.54 4.60 4.58
C PHE A 24 -5.45 3.65 4.07
N TYR A 25 -4.79 4.00 2.95
CA TYR A 25 -3.67 3.22 2.41
C TYR A 25 -2.53 3.07 3.42
N HIS A 26 -2.17 4.14 4.15
CA HIS A 26 -1.11 4.06 5.17
C HIS A 26 -1.49 3.18 6.36
N ILE A 27 -2.75 3.17 6.80
CA ILE A 27 -3.21 2.26 7.87
C ILE A 27 -3.02 0.82 7.41
N PHE A 28 -3.42 0.56 6.16
CA PHE A 28 -3.38 -0.77 5.59
C PHE A 28 -1.96 -1.33 5.41
N ILE A 29 -0.96 -0.46 5.20
CA ILE A 29 0.46 -0.84 5.17
C ILE A 29 0.89 -1.58 6.45
N SER A 30 0.41 -1.18 7.63
CA SER A 30 0.79 -1.82 8.90
C SER A 30 0.39 -3.30 9.00
N TYR A 31 -0.44 -3.79 8.08
CA TYR A 31 -0.91 -5.19 8.02
C TYR A 31 -0.21 -6.00 6.92
N GLN A 32 0.89 -5.48 6.37
CA GLN A 32 1.63 -6.10 5.27
C GLN A 32 3.03 -6.52 5.71
N PRO A 33 3.61 -7.57 5.09
CA PRO A 33 4.91 -8.12 5.46
C PRO A 33 6.06 -7.09 5.35
N PHE A 34 5.97 -6.16 4.40
CA PHE A 34 6.99 -5.13 4.19
C PHE A 34 6.86 -3.91 5.11
N ALA A 35 5.88 -3.85 6.02
CA ALA A 35 5.60 -2.68 6.86
C ALA A 35 6.83 -2.21 7.64
N ASN A 36 7.54 -3.15 8.26
CA ASN A 36 8.72 -2.88 9.08
C ASN A 36 9.85 -2.24 8.24
N GLY A 37 10.08 -2.76 7.03
CA GLY A 37 11.09 -2.25 6.08
C GLY A 37 10.88 -0.80 5.63
N ILE A 38 9.67 -0.25 5.80
CA ILE A 38 9.36 1.15 5.53
C ILE A 38 8.98 1.95 6.79
N LEU A 39 9.41 1.49 7.97
CA LEU A 39 9.28 2.17 9.27
C LEU A 39 7.81 2.32 9.74
N PHE A 40 6.98 1.31 9.45
CA PHE A 40 5.64 1.16 10.01
C PHE A 40 5.62 0.09 11.10
N ILE A 41 4.93 0.35 12.21
CA ILE A 41 4.62 -0.71 13.18
C ILE A 41 3.81 -1.77 12.45
N GLN A 42 4.31 -2.99 12.49
CA GLN A 42 3.78 -4.15 11.79
C GLN A 42 2.88 -4.95 12.72
N TYR A 43 1.71 -5.35 12.23
CA TYR A 43 0.80 -6.22 12.93
C TYR A 43 1.24 -7.68 12.81
N GLY A 44 1.21 -8.46 13.90
CA GLY A 44 1.74 -9.83 13.91
C GLY A 44 1.00 -10.80 12.98
N ARG A 45 -0.31 -10.62 12.76
CA ARG A 45 -1.10 -11.44 11.82
C ARG A 45 -1.31 -10.70 10.51
N GLN A 46 -0.46 -10.95 9.52
CA GLN A 46 -0.52 -10.22 8.24
C GLN A 46 -1.85 -10.45 7.51
N LEU A 47 -2.33 -9.42 6.81
CA LEU A 47 -3.53 -9.45 5.97
C LEU A 47 -3.12 -9.36 4.49
N THR A 48 -2.28 -10.29 4.05
CA THR A 48 -1.72 -10.34 2.69
C THR A 48 -2.80 -10.53 1.63
N ASP A 49 -3.82 -11.33 1.93
CA ASP A 49 -4.91 -11.65 1.00
C ASP A 49 -5.75 -10.43 0.63
N TYR A 50 -5.64 -9.36 1.42
CA TYR A 50 -6.34 -8.11 1.21
C TYR A 50 -5.47 -7.07 0.45
N TRP A 51 -4.20 -7.38 0.16
CA TRP A 51 -3.25 -6.43 -0.44
C TRP A 51 -3.69 -5.90 -1.81
N PHE A 52 -4.55 -6.63 -2.51
CA PHE A 52 -5.20 -6.20 -3.76
C PHE A 52 -5.82 -4.79 -3.64
N VAL A 53 -6.37 -4.42 -2.47
CA VAL A 53 -6.90 -3.06 -2.23
C VAL A 53 -5.77 -2.01 -2.25
N GLY A 54 -4.64 -2.34 -1.63
CA GLY A 54 -3.43 -1.54 -1.65
C GLY A 54 -2.90 -1.35 -3.07
N GLU A 55 -2.83 -2.43 -3.85
CA GLU A 55 -2.37 -2.42 -5.25
C GLU A 55 -3.26 -1.60 -6.18
N LEU A 56 -4.57 -1.65 -5.97
CA LEU A 56 -5.54 -0.83 -6.69
C LEU A 56 -5.27 0.66 -6.45
N LEU A 57 -5.04 1.04 -5.20
CA LEU A 57 -4.76 2.44 -4.84
C LEU A 57 -3.33 2.86 -5.19
N ASN A 58 -2.41 1.89 -5.38
CA ASN A 58 -0.97 2.17 -5.40
C ASN A 58 -0.54 3.06 -6.57
N ILE A 59 -1.20 2.93 -7.71
CA ILE A 59 -0.69 3.47 -8.98
C ILE A 59 -1.23 4.87 -9.33
N TRP A 60 -2.29 5.34 -8.66
CA TRP A 60 -3.01 6.57 -9.07
C TRP A 60 -3.36 7.54 -7.94
N ARG A 61 -3.41 7.11 -6.66
CA ARG A 61 -3.86 7.98 -5.54
C ARG A 61 -2.99 9.22 -5.33
N ILE A 62 -1.68 9.14 -5.60
CA ILE A 62 -0.76 10.29 -5.49
C ILE A 62 -0.73 11.10 -6.80
N PRO A 63 -0.60 10.49 -7.99
CA PRO A 63 -0.74 11.19 -9.27
C PRO A 63 -1.98 12.09 -9.34
N VAL A 64 -3.14 11.60 -8.89
CA VAL A 64 -4.39 12.38 -8.94
C VAL A 64 -4.34 13.63 -8.06
N LEU A 65 -3.60 13.63 -6.95
CA LEU A 65 -3.39 14.83 -6.13
C LEU A 65 -2.61 15.89 -6.90
N PHE A 66 -1.60 15.48 -7.68
CA PHE A 66 -0.86 16.38 -8.56
C PHE A 66 -1.74 16.91 -9.71
N VAL A 67 -2.56 16.06 -10.33
CA VAL A 67 -3.56 16.49 -11.34
C VAL A 67 -4.47 17.56 -10.75
N ILE A 68 -5.09 17.30 -9.60
CA ILE A 68 -5.98 18.25 -8.90
C ILE A 68 -5.25 19.57 -8.58
N SER A 69 -3.98 19.50 -8.20
CA SER A 69 -3.17 20.69 -7.93
C SER A 69 -2.92 21.51 -9.20
N GLY A 70 -2.55 20.88 -10.32
CA GLY A 70 -2.40 21.52 -11.62
C GLY A 70 -3.69 22.20 -12.11
N MET A 71 -4.83 21.52 -11.98
CA MET A 71 -6.15 22.08 -12.27
C MET A 71 -6.42 23.34 -11.42
N SER A 72 -6.07 23.30 -10.13
CA SER A 72 -6.24 24.44 -9.23
C SER A 72 -5.41 25.66 -9.65
N VAL A 73 -4.20 25.45 -10.17
CA VAL A 73 -3.33 26.53 -10.69
C VAL A 73 -3.92 27.13 -11.97
N SER A 74 -4.37 26.29 -12.92
CA SER A 74 -5.04 26.76 -14.14
C SER A 74 -6.26 27.64 -13.86
N PHE A 75 -7.01 27.30 -12.80
CA PHE A 75 -8.18 28.07 -12.36
C PHE A 75 -7.84 29.41 -11.68
N MET A 76 -6.72 29.49 -10.95
CA MET A 76 -6.34 30.70 -10.20
C MET A 76 -5.60 31.74 -11.05
N LEU A 77 -4.79 31.31 -12.03
CA LEU A 77 -3.96 32.20 -12.84
C LEU A 77 -4.72 33.38 -13.51
N PRO A 78 -5.98 33.23 -13.99
CA PRO A 78 -6.72 34.36 -14.57
C PRO A 78 -7.05 35.49 -13.59
N ARG A 79 -6.95 35.21 -12.28
CA ARG A 79 -7.47 36.10 -11.23
C ARG A 79 -6.38 36.59 -10.29
N ARG A 80 -5.13 36.17 -10.50
CA ARG A 80 -4.01 36.39 -9.59
C ARG A 80 -2.73 36.54 -10.37
N THR A 81 -1.84 37.39 -9.89
CA THR A 81 -0.47 37.44 -10.42
C THR A 81 0.28 36.16 -10.04
N VAL A 82 1.31 35.80 -10.82
CA VAL A 82 2.18 34.65 -10.50
C VAL A 82 2.76 34.80 -9.09
N LYS A 83 3.21 36.01 -8.73
CA LYS A 83 3.76 36.33 -7.40
C LYS A 83 2.75 36.07 -6.27
N GLU A 84 1.51 36.51 -6.42
CA GLU A 84 0.45 36.27 -5.42
C GLU A 84 0.11 34.79 -5.28
N LEU A 85 0.00 34.07 -6.41
CA LEU A 85 -0.29 32.64 -6.42
C LEU A 85 0.82 31.85 -5.72
N LEU A 86 2.08 32.11 -6.08
CA LEU A 86 3.25 31.48 -5.46
C LEU A 86 3.29 31.77 -3.96
N LYS A 87 3.12 33.04 -3.55
CA LYS A 87 3.09 33.42 -2.13
C LYS A 87 2.01 32.65 -1.37
N ASP A 88 0.78 32.62 -1.88
CA ASP A 88 -0.34 31.91 -1.24
C ASP A 88 -0.12 30.40 -1.15
N ARG A 89 0.53 29.79 -2.15
CA ARG A 89 0.86 28.37 -2.15
C ARG A 89 2.01 28.05 -1.20
N MET A 90 3.07 28.86 -1.18
CA MET A 90 4.24 28.65 -0.32
C MET A 90 3.88 28.78 1.17
N ILE A 91 3.09 29.80 1.53
CA ILE A 91 2.60 29.96 2.92
C ILE A 91 1.75 28.76 3.36
N ARG A 92 1.06 28.11 2.42
CA ARG A 92 0.22 26.95 2.72
C ARG A 92 1.01 25.64 2.83
N LEU A 93 2.10 25.49 2.08
CA LEU A 93 2.80 24.22 1.92
C LEU A 93 4.10 24.13 2.73
N LEU A 94 4.91 25.19 2.76
CA LEU A 94 6.24 25.15 3.39
C LEU A 94 6.19 25.04 4.92
N PRO A 95 5.43 25.88 5.67
CA PRO A 95 5.45 25.77 7.12
C PRO A 95 4.99 24.40 7.64
N PRO A 96 3.93 23.78 7.08
CA PRO A 96 3.54 22.43 7.48
C PRO A 96 4.54 21.34 7.12
N LEU A 97 5.20 21.48 5.96
CA LEU A 97 6.29 20.58 5.59
C LEU A 97 7.43 20.65 6.61
N PHE A 98 7.94 21.83 6.92
CA PHE A 98 9.03 21.99 7.89
C PHE A 98 8.63 21.53 9.29
N PHE A 99 7.46 21.96 9.77
CA PHE A 99 6.97 21.56 11.09
C PHE A 99 6.75 20.04 11.18
N GLY A 100 6.12 19.46 10.15
CA GLY A 100 5.91 18.03 10.07
C GLY A 100 7.22 17.25 10.07
N SER A 101 8.22 17.70 9.30
CA SER A 101 9.50 17.01 9.20
C SER A 101 10.37 17.10 10.46
N LEU A 102 10.29 18.20 11.20
CA LEU A 102 11.09 18.42 12.40
C LEU A 102 10.47 17.82 13.67
N PHE A 103 9.14 17.73 13.73
CA PHE A 103 8.43 17.37 14.95
C PHE A 103 7.51 16.16 14.80
N LEU A 104 6.67 16.12 13.77
CA LEU A 104 5.65 15.05 13.65
C LEU A 104 6.24 13.74 13.17
N VAL A 105 7.06 13.75 12.11
CA VAL A 105 7.70 12.55 11.58
C VAL A 105 8.62 11.88 12.60
N PRO A 106 9.47 12.61 13.36
CA PRO A 106 10.24 12.02 14.45
C PRO A 106 9.40 11.34 15.53
N ILE A 107 8.20 11.85 15.84
CA ILE A 107 7.29 11.17 16.79
C ILE A 107 6.84 9.82 16.25
N GLN A 108 6.50 9.74 14.95
CA GLN A 108 6.20 8.46 14.30
C GLN A 108 7.37 7.48 14.45
N PHE A 109 8.60 7.91 14.17
CA PHE A 109 9.76 7.03 14.26
C PHE A 109 10.11 6.66 15.70
N ALA A 110 9.90 7.54 16.66
CA ALA A 110 10.09 7.22 18.07
C ALA A 110 9.12 6.12 18.53
N LEU A 111 7.86 6.15 18.09
CA LEU A 111 6.87 5.11 18.38
C LEU A 111 7.26 3.78 17.75
N PHE A 112 7.69 3.79 16.48
CA PHE A 112 8.18 2.61 15.79
C PHE A 112 9.44 2.02 16.45
N GLN A 113 10.43 2.85 16.78
CA GLN A 113 11.64 2.42 17.49
C GLN A 113 11.30 1.78 18.84
N ARG A 114 10.44 2.43 19.62
CA ARG A 114 10.04 1.93 20.93
C ARG A 114 9.27 0.61 20.84
N PHE A 115 8.41 0.45 19.84
CA PHE A 115 7.63 -0.77 19.64
C PHE A 115 8.53 -1.97 19.32
N ASN A 116 9.56 -1.78 18.49
CA ASN A 116 10.47 -2.85 18.06
C ASN A 116 11.75 -2.94 18.92
N GLY A 117 11.77 -2.38 20.13
CA GLY A 117 12.93 -2.47 21.03
C GLY A 117 14.20 -1.74 20.57
N MET A 118 14.13 -0.89 19.55
CA MET A 118 15.27 -0.16 19.01
C MET A 118 15.68 1.04 19.89
N PRO A 119 16.96 1.47 19.84
CA PRO A 119 17.40 2.68 20.53
C PRO A 119 16.70 3.92 19.98
N LEU A 120 16.26 4.82 20.85
CA LEU A 120 15.60 6.06 20.44
C LEU A 120 16.58 7.04 19.80
N GLN A 121 16.45 7.26 18.50
CA GLN A 121 17.20 8.26 17.76
C GLN A 121 16.26 9.35 17.20
N TYR A 122 16.70 10.60 17.31
CA TYR A 122 16.04 11.73 16.66
C TYR A 122 16.57 11.89 15.23
N TRP A 123 15.70 11.73 14.25
CA TRP A 123 16.04 11.91 12.84
C TRP A 123 14.96 12.72 12.11
N PRO A 124 15.22 14.00 11.77
CA PRO A 124 14.26 14.81 11.02
C PRO A 124 14.16 14.30 9.58
N ASN A 125 12.94 13.99 9.12
CA ASN A 125 12.68 13.44 7.80
C ASN A 125 11.31 13.89 7.29
N GLN A 126 11.10 13.82 5.99
CA GLN A 126 9.83 14.14 5.34
C GLN A 126 8.84 12.99 5.43
N ALA A 127 9.32 11.73 5.42
CA ALA A 127 8.49 10.51 5.40
C ALA A 127 7.27 10.69 4.46
N HIS A 128 6.06 10.47 4.96
CA HIS A 128 4.81 10.61 4.20
C HIS A 128 4.53 12.02 3.62
N LEU A 129 5.24 13.06 4.05
CA LEU A 129 5.10 14.43 3.54
C LEU A 129 5.92 14.69 2.27
N TRP A 130 6.67 13.71 1.76
CA TRP A 130 7.54 13.87 0.58
C TRP A 130 6.83 14.50 -0.63
N PHE A 131 5.55 14.16 -0.87
CA PHE A 131 4.81 14.69 -2.03
C PHE A 131 4.54 16.19 -1.92
N LEU A 132 4.57 16.78 -0.72
CA LEU A 132 4.45 18.24 -0.55
C LEU A 132 5.67 18.95 -1.14
N ILE A 133 6.86 18.34 -1.08
CA ILE A 133 8.07 18.92 -1.68
C ILE A 133 7.95 18.92 -3.18
N ASN A 134 7.58 17.77 -3.76
CA ASN A 134 7.32 17.68 -5.18
C ASN A 134 6.28 18.73 -5.60
N LEU A 135 5.21 18.90 -4.81
CA LEU A 135 4.22 19.93 -5.06
C LEU A 135 4.76 21.36 -4.97
N VAL A 136 5.61 21.65 -4.00
CA VAL A 136 6.29 22.95 -3.87
C VAL A 136 7.15 23.23 -5.10
N VAL A 137 7.98 22.26 -5.52
CA VAL A 137 8.85 22.40 -6.69
C VAL A 137 8.03 22.58 -7.95
N TYR A 138 6.99 21.76 -8.17
CA TYR A 138 6.11 21.88 -9.34
C TYR A 138 5.42 23.26 -9.38
N VAL A 139 4.91 23.75 -8.26
CA VAL A 139 4.29 25.07 -8.20
C VAL A 139 5.31 26.17 -8.48
N LEU A 140 6.50 26.12 -7.91
CA LEU A 140 7.55 27.13 -8.10
C LEU A 140 8.07 27.17 -9.54
N VAL A 141 8.39 26.01 -10.12
CA VAL A 141 9.02 25.89 -11.43
C VAL A 141 8.00 26.00 -12.56
N LEU A 142 6.87 25.31 -12.46
CA LEU A 142 5.92 25.20 -13.58
C LEU A 142 4.96 26.38 -13.64
N THR A 143 4.57 27.00 -12.53
CA THR A 143 3.60 28.12 -12.57
C THR A 143 4.06 29.29 -13.45
N PRO A 144 5.32 29.80 -13.35
CA PRO A 144 5.79 30.88 -14.22
C PRO A 144 5.78 30.49 -15.71
N LEU A 145 6.22 29.28 -16.03
CA LEU A 145 6.24 28.73 -17.39
C LEU A 145 4.83 28.64 -17.97
N LEU A 146 3.89 28.11 -17.18
CA LEU A 146 2.49 27.95 -17.57
C LEU A 146 1.76 29.30 -17.71
N ALA A 147 2.10 30.28 -16.87
CA ALA A 147 1.59 31.64 -16.98
C ALA A 147 2.11 32.34 -18.25
N PHE A 148 3.38 32.10 -18.62
CA PHE A 148 3.94 32.58 -19.87
C PHE A 148 3.27 31.93 -21.08
N ALA A 149 3.14 30.59 -21.09
CA ALA A 149 2.48 29.85 -22.16
C ALA A 149 1.04 30.32 -22.41
N ARG A 150 0.33 30.73 -21.36
CA ARG A 150 -1.06 31.24 -21.45
C ARG A 150 -1.19 32.59 -22.16
N LYS A 151 -0.13 33.41 -22.23
CA LYS A 151 -0.18 34.69 -22.96
C LYS A 151 -0.47 34.52 -24.45
N ASN A 152 -0.24 33.32 -24.99
CA ASN A 152 -0.60 32.92 -26.35
C ASN A 152 -1.75 31.90 -26.28
N PRO A 153 -3.00 32.30 -26.01
CA PRO A 153 -4.10 31.41 -25.58
C PRO A 153 -4.59 30.41 -26.65
N ASP A 154 -4.09 30.53 -27.88
CA ASP A 154 -4.61 29.82 -29.05
C ASP A 154 -3.58 28.89 -29.69
N TYR A 155 -2.75 28.27 -28.85
CA TYR A 155 -1.74 27.32 -29.28
C TYR A 155 -2.37 26.01 -29.79
N LEU A 156 -1.76 25.44 -30.83
CA LEU A 156 -2.20 24.27 -31.59
C LEU A 156 -2.70 23.11 -30.70
N LEU A 157 -2.07 22.90 -29.55
CA LEU A 157 -2.41 21.83 -28.60
C LEU A 157 -3.86 21.95 -28.07
N LEU A 158 -4.29 23.11 -27.55
CA LEU A 158 -5.66 23.25 -27.01
C LEU A 158 -6.72 23.14 -28.11
N ARG A 159 -6.42 23.63 -29.32
CA ARG A 159 -7.30 23.47 -30.48
C ARG A 159 -7.42 22.00 -30.89
N GLY A 160 -6.30 21.27 -30.93
CA GLY A 160 -6.27 19.83 -31.19
C GLY A 160 -7.06 19.05 -30.15
N LEU A 161 -6.81 19.30 -28.86
CA LEU A 161 -7.52 18.67 -27.74
C LEU A 161 -9.03 18.86 -27.85
N ARG A 162 -9.51 20.08 -28.17
CA ARG A 162 -10.94 20.35 -28.31
C ARG A 162 -11.61 19.57 -29.46
N LYS A 163 -10.88 19.18 -30.50
CA LYS A 163 -11.43 18.46 -31.67
C LYS A 163 -11.68 16.98 -31.39
N ILE A 164 -10.84 16.38 -30.55
CA ILE A 164 -10.86 14.94 -30.24
C ILE A 164 -11.66 14.60 -28.98
N LEU A 165 -12.15 15.61 -28.23
CA LEU A 165 -13.08 15.39 -27.14
C LEU A 165 -14.41 14.80 -27.65
N PRO A 166 -15.06 13.90 -26.90
CA PRO A 166 -14.65 13.44 -25.56
C PRO A 166 -13.66 12.27 -25.59
N TRP A 167 -13.74 11.40 -26.59
CA TRP A 167 -13.09 10.09 -26.62
C TRP A 167 -11.56 10.13 -26.67
N GLY A 168 -10.99 11.19 -27.24
CA GLY A 168 -9.54 11.41 -27.23
C GLY A 168 -8.93 11.50 -25.82
N LEU A 169 -9.72 11.75 -24.77
CA LEU A 169 -9.23 11.72 -23.38
C LEU A 169 -8.71 10.34 -22.97
N LEU A 170 -9.31 9.26 -23.46
CA LEU A 170 -8.89 7.89 -23.12
C LEU A 170 -7.47 7.59 -23.59
N VAL A 171 -6.99 8.28 -24.62
CA VAL A 171 -5.64 8.09 -25.17
C VAL A 171 -4.70 9.17 -24.65
N ILE A 172 -5.12 10.43 -24.72
CA ILE A 172 -4.23 11.56 -24.43
C ILE A 172 -3.93 11.73 -22.96
N PHE A 173 -4.84 11.33 -22.07
CA PHE A 173 -4.58 11.40 -20.64
C PHE A 173 -3.45 10.45 -20.21
N PRO A 174 -3.49 9.13 -20.51
CA PRO A 174 -2.39 8.25 -20.15
C PRO A 174 -1.12 8.46 -20.98
N LEU A 175 -1.19 8.99 -22.20
CA LEU A 175 -0.05 9.05 -23.11
C LEU A 175 1.19 9.76 -22.52
N PRO A 176 1.11 10.95 -21.90
CA PRO A 176 2.26 11.56 -21.22
C PRO A 176 2.82 10.71 -20.08
N LEU A 177 1.96 9.96 -19.38
CA LEU A 177 2.37 9.07 -18.29
C LEU A 177 3.17 7.88 -18.86
N VAL A 178 2.70 7.30 -19.96
CA VAL A 178 3.39 6.22 -20.69
C VAL A 178 4.74 6.69 -21.22
N ILE A 179 4.78 7.87 -21.87
CA ILE A 179 6.05 8.43 -22.37
C ILE A 179 7.02 8.65 -21.21
N ALA A 180 6.55 9.20 -20.09
CA ALA A 180 7.39 9.40 -18.92
C ALA A 180 7.95 8.07 -18.39
N SER A 181 7.12 7.03 -18.27
CA SER A 181 7.56 5.71 -17.77
C SER A 181 8.56 5.03 -18.69
N LEU A 182 8.48 5.26 -20.00
CA LEU A 182 9.43 4.70 -20.96
C LEU A 182 10.76 5.47 -20.98
N LEU A 183 10.73 6.80 -20.84
CA LEU A 183 11.94 7.63 -20.82
C LEU A 183 12.75 7.48 -19.52
N ALA A 184 12.07 7.18 -18.41
CA ALA A 184 12.71 6.96 -17.12
C ALA A 184 12.08 5.74 -16.42
N PRO A 185 12.41 4.50 -16.83
CA PRO A 185 11.85 3.30 -16.22
C PRO A 185 12.13 3.26 -14.71
N PRO A 186 11.10 3.19 -13.85
CA PRO A 186 11.31 3.02 -12.42
C PRO A 186 11.86 1.63 -12.09
N GLU A 187 12.47 1.51 -10.91
CA GLU A 187 12.79 0.23 -10.26
C GLU A 187 11.48 -0.46 -9.82
N GLU A 188 10.61 0.28 -9.14
CA GLU A 188 9.22 -0.12 -8.87
C GLU A 188 8.23 0.97 -9.30
N PHE A 189 7.08 0.60 -9.88
CA PHE A 189 6.09 1.59 -10.34
C PHE A 189 5.62 2.55 -9.24
N SER A 190 5.57 2.09 -7.98
CA SER A 190 5.28 2.86 -6.76
C SER A 190 6.25 4.04 -6.58
N THR A 191 7.56 3.79 -6.75
CA THR A 191 8.66 4.75 -6.58
C THR A 191 8.69 5.82 -7.67
N PHE A 192 7.98 5.60 -8.77
CA PHE A 192 7.96 6.51 -9.91
C PHE A 192 7.34 7.87 -9.59
N THR A 193 6.45 7.91 -8.58
CA THR A 193 5.84 9.15 -8.10
C THR A 193 6.76 9.98 -7.21
N ILE A 194 7.76 9.33 -6.59
CA ILE A 194 8.78 9.96 -5.74
C ILE A 194 9.77 10.73 -6.60
N ARG A 195 10.15 10.17 -7.76
CA ARG A 195 11.01 10.84 -8.75
C ARG A 195 10.20 11.92 -9.48
N PHE A 196 10.84 13.06 -9.77
CA PHE A 196 10.24 14.30 -10.31
C PHE A 196 9.38 14.12 -11.59
N GLY A 197 9.58 13.01 -12.32
CA GLY A 197 8.94 12.74 -13.62
C GLY A 197 7.41 12.60 -13.55
N TYR A 198 6.89 11.62 -12.81
CA TYR A 198 5.47 11.26 -12.93
C TYR A 198 4.52 12.27 -12.28
N GLY A 199 4.92 12.80 -11.12
CA GLY A 199 4.15 13.83 -10.42
C GLY A 199 4.10 15.14 -11.21
N GLY A 200 5.21 15.55 -11.83
CA GLY A 200 5.30 16.75 -12.66
C GLY A 200 4.44 16.63 -13.92
N VAL A 201 4.48 15.48 -14.60
CA VAL A 201 3.62 15.19 -15.76
C VAL A 201 2.15 15.20 -15.38
N SER A 202 1.78 14.59 -14.25
CA SER A 202 0.42 14.62 -13.71
C SER A 202 -0.05 16.05 -13.43
N PHE A 203 0.80 16.88 -12.82
CA PHE A 203 0.52 18.28 -12.57
C PHE A 203 0.28 19.06 -13.87
N LEU A 204 1.16 18.91 -14.87
CA LEU A 204 1.01 19.55 -16.18
C LEU A 204 -0.28 19.12 -16.87
N MET A 205 -0.60 17.84 -16.82
CA MET A 205 -1.82 17.30 -17.41
C MET A 205 -3.07 17.91 -16.77
N GLY A 206 -3.12 17.99 -15.44
CA GLY A 206 -4.21 18.68 -14.74
C GLY A 206 -4.36 20.13 -15.17
N PHE A 207 -3.25 20.85 -15.35
CA PHE A 207 -3.28 22.22 -15.85
C PHE A 207 -3.84 22.30 -17.28
N VAL A 208 -3.33 21.49 -18.20
CA VAL A 208 -3.72 21.49 -19.63
C VAL A 208 -5.19 21.15 -19.79
N LEU A 209 -5.67 20.11 -19.12
CA LEU A 209 -7.05 19.65 -19.21
C LEU A 209 -8.04 20.71 -18.70
N GLN A 210 -7.73 21.32 -17.55
CA GLN A 210 -8.56 22.40 -17.02
C GLN A 210 -8.54 23.65 -17.93
N SER A 211 -7.46 23.85 -18.69
CA SER A 211 -7.32 24.96 -19.64
C SER A 211 -8.15 24.77 -20.93
N VAL A 212 -8.63 23.55 -21.21
CA VAL A 212 -9.58 23.30 -22.32
C VAL A 212 -10.88 24.08 -22.13
N GLY A 213 -11.27 24.34 -20.88
CA GLY A 213 -12.41 25.18 -20.51
C GLY A 213 -13.73 24.40 -20.44
N GLU A 214 -14.82 25.03 -20.88
CA GLU A 214 -16.19 24.51 -20.65
C GLU A 214 -16.48 23.15 -21.28
N LYS A 215 -15.76 22.78 -22.35
CA LYS A 215 -15.91 21.48 -23.02
C LYS A 215 -15.32 20.30 -22.22
N PHE A 216 -14.42 20.57 -21.28
CA PHE A 216 -13.69 19.52 -20.55
C PHE A 216 -14.61 18.69 -19.66
N TRP A 217 -15.34 19.32 -18.75
CA TRP A 217 -16.17 18.60 -17.76
C TRP A 217 -17.29 17.75 -18.40
N PRO A 218 -18.05 18.23 -19.42
CA PRO A 218 -19.00 17.38 -20.14
C PRO A 218 -18.33 16.18 -20.82
N ALA A 219 -17.12 16.36 -21.36
CA ALA A 219 -16.39 15.28 -22.00
C ALA A 219 -15.93 14.22 -20.98
N LEU A 220 -15.37 14.66 -19.86
CA LEU A 220 -14.93 13.79 -18.78
C LEU A 220 -16.07 12.94 -18.22
N ARG A 221 -17.28 13.51 -18.07
CA ARG A 221 -18.49 12.78 -17.65
C ARG A 221 -18.93 11.68 -18.60
N LYS A 222 -18.69 11.84 -19.91
CA LYS A 222 -18.98 10.77 -20.88
C LYS A 222 -17.95 9.66 -20.78
N VAL A 223 -16.68 10.04 -20.65
CA VAL A 223 -15.55 9.11 -20.68
C VAL A 223 -15.45 8.27 -19.41
N CYS A 224 -15.85 8.77 -18.25
CA CYS A 224 -15.68 8.03 -16.99
C CYS A 224 -16.43 6.69 -16.93
N HIS A 225 -17.55 6.57 -17.65
CA HIS A 225 -18.29 5.30 -17.74
C HIS A 225 -17.56 4.22 -18.54
N VAL A 226 -16.63 4.61 -19.41
CA VAL A 226 -15.76 3.69 -20.17
C VAL A 226 -14.43 3.51 -19.46
N ALA A 227 -13.87 4.59 -18.89
CA ALA A 227 -12.60 4.55 -18.17
C ALA A 227 -12.65 3.63 -16.94
N LEU A 228 -13.75 3.58 -16.19
CA LEU A 228 -13.85 2.73 -15.00
C LEU A 228 -13.81 1.22 -15.33
N PRO A 229 -14.65 0.68 -16.23
CA PRO A 229 -14.52 -0.71 -16.66
C PRO A 229 -13.14 -1.03 -17.24
N LEU A 230 -12.57 -0.12 -18.04
CA LEU A 230 -11.23 -0.32 -18.62
C LEU A 230 -10.14 -0.36 -17.54
N ALA A 231 -10.21 0.51 -16.52
CA ALA A 231 -9.29 0.49 -15.39
C ALA A 231 -9.38 -0.83 -14.62
N PHE A 232 -10.59 -1.34 -14.41
CA PHE A 232 -10.81 -2.61 -13.72
C PHE A 232 -10.29 -3.81 -14.53
N LEU A 233 -10.53 -3.84 -15.84
CA LEU A 233 -9.98 -4.89 -16.71
C LEU A 233 -8.45 -4.88 -16.75
N LEU A 234 -7.83 -3.69 -16.83
CA LEU A 234 -6.38 -3.55 -16.77
C LEU A 234 -5.81 -3.96 -15.41
N TYR A 235 -6.52 -3.64 -14.34
CA TYR A 235 -6.18 -4.05 -12.97
C TYR A 235 -6.21 -5.58 -12.81
N LEU A 236 -7.29 -6.24 -13.26
CA LEU A 236 -7.37 -7.70 -13.24
C LEU A 236 -6.27 -8.33 -14.08
N ALA A 237 -6.02 -7.80 -15.28
CA ALA A 237 -4.90 -8.25 -16.10
C ALA A 237 -3.56 -8.10 -15.36
N ARG A 238 -3.34 -6.99 -14.64
CA ARG A 238 -2.13 -6.79 -13.85
C ARG A 238 -1.99 -7.83 -12.73
N LEU A 239 -3.06 -8.19 -12.04
CA LEU A 239 -3.02 -9.25 -11.01
C LEU A 239 -2.59 -10.61 -11.60
N GLU A 240 -3.12 -10.98 -12.77
CA GLU A 240 -2.75 -12.22 -13.46
C GLU A 240 -1.32 -12.18 -14.02
N PHE A 241 -0.90 -11.06 -14.62
CA PHE A 241 0.43 -10.92 -15.22
C PHE A 241 1.57 -10.91 -14.20
N ILE A 242 1.32 -10.55 -12.93
CA ILE A 242 2.31 -10.66 -11.85
C ILE A 242 2.75 -12.12 -11.67
N SER A 243 1.89 -13.10 -11.96
CA SER A 243 2.19 -14.54 -11.84
C SER A 243 3.06 -15.11 -12.97
N LEU A 244 3.20 -14.41 -14.10
CA LEU A 244 3.83 -14.95 -15.33
C LEU A 244 5.26 -14.45 -15.60
N GLY A 245 5.80 -13.57 -14.75
CA GLY A 245 7.11 -12.92 -14.96
C GLY A 245 7.04 -11.83 -16.03
N PRO A 246 6.97 -10.53 -15.66
CA PRO A 246 6.65 -9.49 -16.62
C PRO A 246 7.79 -9.19 -17.61
N ILE A 247 7.44 -9.04 -18.89
CA ILE A 247 8.24 -8.23 -19.82
C ILE A 247 8.17 -6.79 -19.31
N ARG A 248 9.28 -6.29 -18.73
CA ARG A 248 9.36 -5.01 -18.00
C ARG A 248 8.71 -3.84 -18.73
N GLU A 249 8.90 -3.72 -20.05
CA GLU A 249 8.35 -2.62 -20.85
C GLU A 249 6.82 -2.68 -20.98
N TYR A 250 6.25 -3.88 -21.17
CA TYR A 250 4.81 -4.07 -21.28
C TYR A 250 4.11 -3.66 -19.98
N ALA A 251 4.66 -4.08 -18.83
CA ALA A 251 4.14 -3.74 -17.52
C ALA A 251 4.13 -2.23 -17.25
N LEU A 252 5.14 -1.48 -17.71
CA LEU A 252 5.20 -0.03 -17.54
C LEU A 252 4.13 0.71 -18.35
N VAL A 253 3.90 0.27 -19.59
CA VAL A 253 2.88 0.85 -20.46
C VAL A 253 1.48 0.56 -19.91
N THR A 254 1.18 -0.70 -19.60
CA THR A 254 -0.15 -1.09 -19.10
C THR A 254 -0.48 -0.42 -17.78
N THR A 255 0.46 -0.37 -16.82
CA THR A 255 0.24 0.27 -15.52
C THR A 255 0.05 1.79 -15.65
N SER A 256 0.74 2.44 -16.59
CA SER A 256 0.54 3.86 -16.89
C SER A 256 -0.83 4.14 -17.50
N VAL A 257 -1.31 3.27 -18.39
CA VAL A 257 -2.65 3.35 -18.96
C VAL A 257 -3.71 3.11 -17.87
N GLU A 258 -3.52 2.08 -17.03
CA GLU A 258 -4.40 1.76 -15.89
C GLU A 258 -4.52 2.95 -14.94
N SER A 259 -3.39 3.54 -14.54
CA SER A 259 -3.36 4.73 -13.67
C SER A 259 -4.12 5.91 -14.30
N GLY A 260 -3.93 6.14 -15.60
CA GLY A 260 -4.67 7.15 -16.36
C GLY A 260 -6.19 6.91 -16.34
N MET A 261 -6.62 5.65 -16.50
CA MET A 261 -8.04 5.29 -16.49
C MET A 261 -8.67 5.45 -15.11
N TRP A 262 -7.99 5.04 -14.04
CA TRP A 262 -8.45 5.28 -12.67
C TRP A 262 -8.63 6.77 -12.38
N MET A 263 -7.66 7.60 -12.78
CA MET A 263 -7.75 9.05 -12.61
C MET A 263 -8.90 9.68 -13.39
N LEU A 264 -9.10 9.30 -14.66
CA LEU A 264 -10.23 9.78 -15.48
C LEU A 264 -11.57 9.38 -14.87
N ALA A 265 -11.70 8.13 -14.43
CA ALA A 265 -12.88 7.63 -13.73
C ALA A 265 -13.15 8.43 -12.45
N PHE A 266 -12.12 8.59 -11.60
CA PHE A 266 -12.20 9.32 -10.34
C PHE A 266 -12.65 10.78 -10.54
N LEU A 267 -12.00 11.51 -11.45
CA LEU A 267 -12.34 12.90 -11.73
C LEU A 267 -13.74 13.03 -12.36
N GLY A 268 -14.11 12.12 -13.27
CA GLY A 268 -15.40 12.16 -13.96
C GLY A 268 -16.58 11.83 -13.05
N TYR A 269 -16.51 10.76 -12.26
CA TYR A 269 -17.52 10.44 -11.26
C TYR A 269 -17.59 11.50 -10.16
N GLY A 270 -16.45 12.08 -9.75
CA GLY A 270 -16.46 13.25 -8.87
C GLY A 270 -17.26 14.41 -9.44
N SER A 271 -17.12 14.70 -10.74
CA SER A 271 -17.89 15.75 -11.40
C SER A 271 -19.39 15.45 -11.56
N LEU A 272 -19.78 14.17 -11.52
CA LEU A 272 -21.18 13.73 -11.53
C LEU A 272 -21.80 13.81 -10.13
N LEU A 273 -21.11 13.27 -9.13
CA LEU A 273 -21.64 13.05 -7.77
C LEU A 273 -21.44 14.24 -6.83
N LEU A 274 -20.41 15.07 -7.06
CA LEU A 274 -19.96 16.12 -6.14
C LEU A 274 -20.19 17.54 -6.68
N ARG A 275 -21.05 17.68 -7.69
CA ARG A 275 -21.33 18.95 -8.38
C ARG A 275 -21.95 20.01 -7.48
N GLN A 276 -22.75 19.60 -6.50
CA GLN A 276 -23.44 20.52 -5.60
C GLN A 276 -22.61 20.81 -4.34
N PRO A 277 -22.59 22.06 -3.85
CA PRO A 277 -21.94 22.40 -2.60
C PRO A 277 -22.62 21.67 -1.43
N ARG A 278 -21.93 20.67 -0.88
CA ARG A 278 -22.35 20.02 0.37
C ARG A 278 -21.58 20.64 1.54
N ARG A 279 -22.30 20.97 2.62
CA ARG A 279 -21.70 21.52 3.85
C ARG A 279 -20.56 20.65 4.39
N VAL A 280 -20.69 19.33 4.25
CA VAL A 280 -19.66 18.36 4.65
C VAL A 280 -18.34 18.63 3.94
N PHE A 281 -18.31 18.76 2.60
CA PHE A 281 -17.07 19.01 1.87
C PHE A 281 -16.51 20.43 2.10
N GLN A 282 -17.34 21.41 2.44
CA GLN A 282 -16.86 22.74 2.84
C GLN A 282 -16.10 22.69 4.17
N TYR A 283 -16.57 21.88 5.12
CA TYR A 283 -15.87 21.63 6.38
C TYR A 283 -14.62 20.77 6.15
N LEU A 284 -14.77 19.61 5.50
CA LEU A 284 -13.68 18.65 5.29
C LEU A 284 -12.55 19.23 4.43
N SER A 285 -12.83 20.09 3.45
CA SER A 285 -11.78 20.73 2.64
C SER A 285 -10.85 21.65 3.45
N LYS A 286 -11.30 22.17 4.59
CA LYS A 286 -10.49 22.91 5.56
C LYS A 286 -9.73 21.94 6.49
N ALA A 287 -10.37 20.84 6.89
CA ALA A 287 -9.84 19.90 7.88
C ALA A 287 -8.85 18.87 7.33
N VAL A 288 -9.05 18.39 6.09
CA VAL A 288 -8.37 17.22 5.55
C VAL A 288 -6.86 17.38 5.47
N PHE A 289 -6.36 18.60 5.20
CA PHE A 289 -4.93 18.84 5.09
C PHE A 289 -4.23 18.81 6.47
N PRO A 290 -4.71 19.53 7.50
CA PRO A 290 -4.23 19.33 8.87
C PRO A 290 -4.34 17.89 9.37
N ILE A 291 -5.47 17.22 9.12
CA ILE A 291 -5.68 15.80 9.48
C ILE A 291 -4.61 14.92 8.81
N TYR A 292 -4.37 15.14 7.52
CA TYR A 292 -3.33 14.43 6.79
C TYR A 292 -1.92 14.69 7.35
N ILE A 293 -1.63 15.87 7.88
CA ILE A 293 -0.30 16.14 8.46
C ILE A 293 -0.06 15.35 9.76
N ILE A 294 -1.10 15.13 10.56
CA ILE A 294 -0.99 14.50 11.89
C ILE A 294 -1.29 12.99 11.89
N HIS A 295 -1.79 12.43 10.77
CA HIS A 295 -2.34 11.08 10.80
C HIS A 295 -1.30 9.99 11.06
N LEU A 296 -0.07 10.06 10.54
CA LEU A 296 0.89 8.97 10.75
C LEU A 296 1.33 8.82 12.21
N PRO A 297 1.69 9.90 12.95
CA PRO A 297 1.95 9.77 14.38
C PRO A 297 0.77 9.20 15.17
N ILE A 298 -0.45 9.63 14.83
CA ILE A 298 -1.67 9.11 15.48
C ILE A 298 -1.90 7.64 15.12
N GLN A 299 -1.76 7.28 13.85
CA GLN A 299 -1.91 5.92 13.35
C GLN A 299 -0.92 4.98 14.04
N GLN A 300 0.35 5.38 14.15
CA GLN A 300 1.40 4.60 14.80
C GLN A 300 1.15 4.49 16.29
N ALA A 301 0.66 5.54 16.94
CA ALA A 301 0.25 5.47 18.34
C ALA A 301 -0.92 4.50 18.53
N VAL A 302 -1.91 4.52 17.63
CA VAL A 302 -3.00 3.55 17.66
C VAL A 302 -2.46 2.13 17.48
N ALA A 303 -1.60 1.87 16.49
CA ALA A 303 -0.97 0.55 16.30
C ALA A 303 -0.21 0.08 17.55
N PHE A 304 0.59 0.97 18.14
CA PHE A 304 1.38 0.71 19.35
C PHE A 304 0.52 0.16 20.49
N PHE A 305 -0.66 0.73 20.72
CA PHE A 305 -1.56 0.28 21.78
C PHE A 305 -2.52 -0.84 21.35
N LEU A 306 -2.90 -0.87 20.08
CA LEU A 306 -3.93 -1.77 19.57
C LEU A 306 -3.39 -3.17 19.24
N PHE A 307 -2.20 -3.26 18.64
CA PHE A 307 -1.66 -4.54 18.17
C PHE A 307 -1.37 -5.53 19.30
N PRO A 308 -0.85 -5.10 20.47
CA PRO A 308 -0.66 -6.01 21.62
C PRO A 308 -1.96 -6.57 22.22
N VAL A 309 -3.13 -6.02 21.87
CA VAL A 309 -4.43 -6.51 22.39
C VAL A 309 -4.79 -7.89 21.84
N GLY A 310 -4.24 -8.29 20.68
CA GLY A 310 -4.44 -9.64 20.12
C GLY A 310 -5.84 -9.93 19.57
N LEU A 311 -6.55 -8.91 19.05
CA LEU A 311 -7.85 -9.09 18.41
C LEU A 311 -7.75 -9.85 17.06
N ALA A 312 -8.87 -10.29 16.49
CA ALA A 312 -8.89 -10.83 15.13
C ALA A 312 -8.40 -9.79 14.10
N GLY A 313 -7.78 -10.22 13.00
CA GLY A 313 -7.13 -9.31 12.03
C GLY A 313 -8.09 -8.26 11.46
N GLY A 314 -9.26 -8.68 11.01
CA GLY A 314 -10.33 -7.82 10.53
C GLY A 314 -10.84 -6.80 11.54
N ALA A 315 -11.15 -7.26 12.76
CA ALA A 315 -11.57 -6.40 13.86
C ALA A 315 -10.50 -5.39 14.25
N THR A 316 -9.23 -5.80 14.25
CA THR A 316 -8.07 -4.93 14.49
C THR A 316 -8.00 -3.85 13.43
N LEU A 317 -8.07 -4.21 12.14
CA LEU A 317 -8.04 -3.26 11.02
C LEU A 317 -9.19 -2.25 11.09
N ALA A 318 -10.42 -2.73 11.32
CA ALA A 318 -11.59 -1.87 11.47
C ALA A 318 -11.42 -0.87 12.62
N LEU A 319 -10.94 -1.34 13.78
CA LEU A 319 -10.72 -0.50 14.95
C LEU A 319 -9.56 0.49 14.72
N HIS A 320 -8.49 0.07 14.05
CA HIS A 320 -7.36 0.93 13.69
C HIS A 320 -7.80 2.09 12.80
N ILE A 321 -8.64 1.81 11.79
CA ILE A 321 -9.26 2.83 10.92
C ILE A 321 -10.11 3.79 11.74
N LEU A 322 -11.04 3.28 12.56
CA LEU A 322 -11.94 4.10 13.37
C LEU A 322 -11.20 5.02 14.32
N LEU A 323 -10.25 4.46 15.07
CA LEU A 323 -9.47 5.20 16.05
C LEU A 323 -8.58 6.23 15.37
N THR A 324 -7.90 5.88 14.27
CA THR A 324 -7.02 6.83 13.56
C THR A 324 -7.81 8.02 13.05
N PHE A 325 -8.91 7.80 12.29
CA PHE A 325 -9.73 8.90 11.80
C PHE A 325 -10.38 9.66 12.96
N GLY A 326 -10.95 8.97 13.94
CA GLY A 326 -11.60 9.57 15.11
C GLY A 326 -10.68 10.51 15.89
N ILE A 327 -9.49 10.02 16.26
CA ILE A 327 -8.50 10.80 17.01
C ILE A 327 -7.98 11.97 16.17
N CYS A 328 -7.74 11.78 14.87
CA CYS A 328 -7.36 12.88 13.98
C CYS A 328 -8.43 13.98 13.93
N PHE A 329 -9.71 13.60 13.81
CA PHE A 329 -10.83 14.54 13.79
C PHE A 329 -10.98 15.29 15.11
N LEU A 330 -10.87 14.59 16.25
CA LEU A 330 -10.92 15.21 17.58
C LEU A 330 -9.75 16.17 17.79
N THR A 331 -8.54 15.76 17.40
CA THR A 331 -7.33 16.59 17.47
C THR A 331 -7.48 17.85 16.63
N TYR A 332 -8.06 17.74 15.42
CA TYR A 332 -8.36 18.90 14.60
C TYR A 332 -9.40 19.81 15.24
N GLU A 333 -10.54 19.28 15.70
CA GLU A 333 -11.67 20.08 16.17
C GLU A 333 -11.41 20.79 17.51
N PHE A 334 -10.72 20.11 18.44
CA PHE A 334 -10.47 20.63 19.78
C PHE A 334 -9.09 21.26 19.94
N GLY A 335 -8.08 20.78 19.20
CA GLY A 335 -6.73 21.34 19.22
C GLY A 335 -6.50 22.37 18.11
N ILE A 336 -6.34 21.89 16.87
CA ILE A 336 -5.85 22.71 15.75
C ILE A 336 -6.79 23.87 15.42
N ARG A 337 -8.09 23.61 15.34
CA ARG A 337 -9.10 24.61 14.94
C ARG A 337 -9.29 25.71 15.99
N ARG A 338 -8.98 25.47 17.27
CA ARG A 338 -9.19 26.44 18.35
C ARG A 338 -7.94 27.27 18.64
N ILE A 339 -6.75 26.74 18.35
CA ILE A 339 -5.47 27.38 18.67
C ILE A 339 -4.92 28.09 17.43
N LYS A 340 -5.16 29.40 17.32
CA LYS A 340 -4.73 30.21 16.15
C LYS A 340 -3.22 30.18 15.89
N VAL A 341 -2.40 29.94 16.92
CA VAL A 341 -0.94 29.81 16.79
C VAL A 341 -0.56 28.61 15.90
N LEU A 342 -1.39 27.56 15.85
CA LEU A 342 -1.14 26.37 15.02
C LEU A 342 -1.50 26.58 13.55
N TYR A 343 -2.16 27.68 13.18
CA TYR A 343 -2.68 27.85 11.83
C TYR A 343 -1.58 27.90 10.76
N PRO A 344 -0.48 28.65 10.93
CA PRO A 344 0.60 28.70 9.95
C PRO A 344 1.22 27.31 9.72
N VAL A 345 1.54 26.59 10.80
CA VAL A 345 2.17 25.27 10.76
C VAL A 345 1.24 24.15 10.31
N MET A 346 -0.08 24.39 10.27
CA MET A 346 -1.08 23.46 9.73
C MET A 346 -1.62 23.89 8.35
N GLY A 347 -1.06 24.95 7.75
CA GLY A 347 -1.45 25.43 6.42
C GLY A 347 -2.86 26.02 6.37
N LEU A 348 -3.35 26.51 7.52
CA LEU A 348 -4.65 27.17 7.68
C LEU A 348 -4.51 28.69 7.54
N LYS A 349 -5.56 29.35 7.05
CA LYS A 349 -5.65 30.81 6.99
C LYS A 349 -6.37 31.34 8.22
N ASN A 350 -5.87 32.45 8.78
CA ASN A 350 -6.53 33.14 9.89
C ASN A 350 -7.95 33.57 9.47
N PRO A 351 -8.99 33.30 10.28
CA PRO A 351 -10.34 33.69 9.98
C PRO A 351 -10.51 35.15 10.42
N SER A 352 -9.96 36.07 9.64
CA SER A 352 -10.31 37.49 9.71
C SER A 352 -10.87 37.91 8.36
N THR A 353 -12.12 38.38 8.37
CA THR A 353 -12.95 38.93 7.27
C THR A 353 -13.64 37.98 6.28
N SER A 354 -14.33 36.93 6.73
CA SER A 354 -15.57 36.49 6.06
C SER A 354 -16.51 35.78 7.03
N THR A 355 -17.66 36.41 7.31
CA THR A 355 -18.92 35.89 7.89
C THR A 355 -18.84 34.89 9.05
N LYS A 356 -19.43 35.28 10.20
CA LYS A 356 -19.77 34.43 11.33
C LYS A 356 -20.53 33.17 10.86
N GLU A 357 -19.85 32.04 10.71
CA GLU A 357 -20.52 30.74 10.70
C GLU A 357 -20.75 30.33 12.17
N THR A 358 -22.01 30.26 12.58
CA THR A 358 -22.42 29.78 13.90
C THR A 358 -22.06 28.29 14.06
N PRO A 359 -21.48 27.87 15.19
CA PRO A 359 -21.12 26.48 15.44
C PRO A 359 -22.37 25.70 15.90
N THR A 360 -23.26 25.37 14.97
CA THR A 360 -24.46 24.59 15.29
C THR A 360 -24.71 23.54 14.21
N GLY A 361 -24.28 22.30 14.45
CA GLY A 361 -24.52 21.21 13.50
C GLY A 361 -23.92 19.85 13.83
N TRP A 362 -23.82 19.47 15.10
CA TRP A 362 -23.34 18.12 15.49
C TRP A 362 -24.29 17.00 15.00
N HIS A 363 -25.58 17.28 14.82
CA HIS A 363 -26.59 16.28 14.45
C HIS A 363 -26.64 15.88 12.95
N ARG A 364 -25.74 16.39 12.08
CA ARG A 364 -25.70 16.02 10.65
C ARG A 364 -24.31 15.62 10.14
N LEU A 365 -23.41 15.24 11.04
CA LEU A 365 -22.13 14.62 10.69
C LEU A 365 -22.27 13.13 10.34
N SER A 366 -23.39 12.49 10.70
CA SER A 366 -23.60 11.04 10.51
C SER A 366 -23.43 10.63 9.05
N THR A 367 -24.12 11.27 8.10
CA THR A 367 -24.12 10.79 6.70
C THR A 367 -22.77 10.90 5.99
N GLY A 368 -21.95 11.90 6.35
CA GLY A 368 -20.61 12.11 5.76
C GLY A 368 -19.52 11.27 6.43
N PHE A 369 -19.61 11.10 7.75
CA PHE A 369 -18.74 10.21 8.52
C PHE A 369 -19.01 8.73 8.16
N THR A 370 -20.27 8.35 7.95
CA THR A 370 -20.65 7.01 7.48
C THR A 370 -20.07 6.70 6.09
N LEU A 371 -20.11 7.63 5.14
CA LEU A 371 -19.57 7.37 3.78
C LEU A 371 -18.04 7.34 3.71
N PHE A 372 -17.34 8.05 4.60
CA PHE A 372 -15.89 8.21 4.54
C PHE A 372 -15.13 7.26 5.47
N VAL A 373 -15.72 6.94 6.63
CA VAL A 373 -15.11 6.06 7.64
C VAL A 373 -15.82 4.72 7.64
N LEU A 374 -17.16 4.69 7.69
CA LEU A 374 -17.90 3.43 7.84
C LEU A 374 -18.01 2.62 6.53
N ALA A 375 -17.97 3.23 5.33
CA ALA A 375 -18.14 2.46 4.09
C ALA A 375 -16.99 1.47 3.79
N PRO A 376 -15.70 1.84 3.89
CA PRO A 376 -14.60 0.88 3.81
C PRO A 376 -14.65 -0.16 4.94
N ILE A 377 -15.05 0.28 6.15
CA ILE A 377 -15.18 -0.60 7.32
C ILE A 377 -16.30 -1.62 7.14
N THR A 378 -17.47 -1.22 6.64
CA THR A 378 -18.59 -2.15 6.43
C THR A 378 -18.26 -3.17 5.37
N VAL A 379 -17.56 -2.79 4.31
CA VAL A 379 -17.09 -3.73 3.28
C VAL A 379 -16.07 -4.69 3.87
N LEU A 380 -15.08 -4.21 4.63
CA LEU A 380 -14.06 -5.06 5.25
C LEU A 380 -14.65 -5.98 6.32
N VAL A 381 -15.51 -5.48 7.21
CA VAL A 381 -16.21 -6.29 8.23
C VAL A 381 -17.17 -7.29 7.59
N GLN A 382 -17.83 -6.94 6.49
CA GLN A 382 -18.67 -7.90 5.76
C GLN A 382 -17.83 -8.96 5.06
N VAL A 383 -16.68 -8.60 4.50
CA VAL A 383 -15.73 -9.56 3.92
C VAL A 383 -15.15 -10.43 5.03
N ASP A 384 -14.72 -9.89 6.17
CA ASP A 384 -14.25 -10.67 7.31
C ASP A 384 -15.32 -11.58 7.89
N ILE A 385 -16.59 -11.14 8.00
CA ILE A 385 -17.68 -12.04 8.42
C ILE A 385 -17.89 -13.13 7.38
N ILE A 386 -17.82 -12.81 6.09
CA ILE A 386 -17.94 -13.82 5.02
C ILE A 386 -16.74 -14.77 5.05
N MET A 387 -15.52 -14.27 5.23
CA MET A 387 -14.29 -15.05 5.30
C MET A 387 -14.27 -15.88 6.59
N ASP A 388 -14.58 -15.33 7.76
CA ASP A 388 -14.80 -16.07 9.01
C ASP A 388 -15.95 -17.07 8.88
N THR A 389 -17.00 -16.80 8.10
CA THR A 389 -18.09 -17.78 7.87
C THR A 389 -17.66 -18.87 6.89
N LEU A 390 -16.84 -18.55 5.89
CA LEU A 390 -16.23 -19.50 4.96
C LEU A 390 -15.17 -20.33 5.67
N GLU A 391 -14.43 -19.72 6.59
CA GLU A 391 -13.38 -20.31 7.42
C GLU A 391 -13.98 -21.10 8.58
N GLN A 392 -15.09 -20.67 9.18
CA GLN A 392 -15.90 -21.49 10.09
C GLN A 392 -16.59 -22.64 9.35
N ARG A 393 -17.03 -22.47 8.09
CA ARG A 393 -17.50 -23.59 7.28
C ARG A 393 -16.38 -24.57 6.97
N ARG A 394 -15.16 -24.06 6.68
CA ARG A 394 -13.93 -24.84 6.48
C ARG A 394 -13.48 -25.55 7.78
N GLN A 395 -13.55 -24.88 8.94
CA GLN A 395 -13.20 -25.41 10.26
C GLN A 395 -14.29 -26.30 10.86
N SER A 396 -15.56 -26.10 10.51
CA SER A 396 -16.65 -27.04 10.85
C SER A 396 -16.61 -28.30 9.97
N ALA A 397 -15.91 -28.23 8.83
CA ALA A 397 -15.60 -29.38 7.99
C ALA A 397 -14.34 -30.11 8.50
N ASN A 398 -13.36 -29.44 9.11
CA ASN A 398 -12.10 -30.05 9.56
C ASN A 398 -11.86 -29.96 11.08
N ARG A 399 -11.85 -31.13 11.74
CA ARG A 399 -11.05 -31.44 12.95
C ARG A 399 -9.55 -31.18 12.65
N PRO A 400 -8.62 -31.18 13.64
CA PRO A 400 -7.20 -31.01 13.32
C PRO A 400 -6.79 -32.12 12.36
N GLU A 401 -6.61 -31.76 11.10
CA GLU A 401 -6.34 -32.69 10.01
C GLU A 401 -4.92 -32.36 9.56
N ASN A 402 -4.06 -33.37 9.71
CA ASN A 402 -2.70 -33.42 9.17
C ASN A 402 -2.71 -32.84 7.74
N ILE A 403 -1.75 -31.97 7.40
CA ILE A 403 -1.62 -31.45 6.03
C ILE A 403 -1.54 -32.67 5.09
N PRO A 404 -2.45 -32.80 4.11
CA PRO A 404 -2.42 -33.93 3.20
C PRO A 404 -1.14 -33.87 2.36
N PRO A 405 -0.50 -35.01 2.07
CA PRO A 405 0.72 -35.00 1.31
C PRO A 405 0.49 -34.57 -0.13
N SER A 406 1.45 -33.86 -0.73
CA SER A 406 1.33 -33.42 -2.12
C SER A 406 1.61 -34.53 -3.15
N ALA A 407 2.23 -35.63 -2.70
CA ALA A 407 2.53 -36.82 -3.51
C ALA A 407 2.67 -38.08 -2.62
N GLU A 408 2.63 -39.29 -3.21
CA GLU A 408 2.94 -40.53 -2.48
C GLU A 408 4.41 -40.55 -2.01
N PRO A 409 4.74 -41.24 -0.90
CA PRO A 409 6.12 -41.36 -0.43
C PRO A 409 7.04 -41.99 -1.50
N VAL A 410 8.19 -41.38 -1.73
CA VAL A 410 9.19 -41.83 -2.72
C VAL A 410 10.37 -42.48 -2.01
N ALA A 411 10.79 -43.66 -2.47
CA ALA A 411 11.94 -44.36 -1.90
C ALA A 411 13.27 -43.94 -2.53
N PHE A 412 14.27 -43.63 -1.72
CA PHE A 412 15.64 -43.35 -2.14
C PHE A 412 16.63 -43.71 -1.02
N GLY A 413 17.78 -44.29 -1.36
CA GLY A 413 18.85 -44.56 -0.38
C GLY A 413 18.50 -45.56 0.75
N GLY A 414 17.34 -46.23 0.71
CA GLY A 414 16.86 -47.08 1.80
C GLY A 414 15.83 -46.40 2.72
N HIS A 415 15.53 -45.12 2.48
CA HIS A 415 14.56 -44.31 3.20
C HIS A 415 13.39 -43.92 2.30
N TYR A 416 12.33 -43.39 2.90
CA TYR A 416 11.14 -42.89 2.22
C TYR A 416 10.97 -41.41 2.50
N TYR A 417 10.60 -40.63 1.49
CA TYR A 417 10.47 -39.18 1.58
C TYR A 417 9.12 -38.72 1.07
N GLN A 418 8.54 -37.72 1.73
CA GLN A 418 7.28 -37.14 1.30
C GLN A 418 7.28 -35.63 1.52
N VAL A 419 6.80 -34.92 0.50
CA VAL A 419 6.70 -33.47 0.52
C VAL A 419 5.30 -33.07 0.97
N PHE A 420 5.25 -32.09 1.86
CA PHE A 420 4.02 -31.44 2.29
C PHE A 420 4.03 -30.01 1.78
N GLU A 421 3.12 -29.73 0.84
CA GLU A 421 3.03 -28.43 0.18
C GLU A 421 2.38 -27.36 1.08
N ARG A 422 2.69 -26.12 0.71
CA ARG A 422 2.25 -24.91 1.39
C ARG A 422 0.74 -24.71 1.24
N GLU A 423 -0.03 -24.95 2.30
CA GLU A 423 -1.43 -24.51 2.32
C GLU A 423 -1.73 -23.44 3.38
N LEU A 424 -1.05 -23.45 4.54
CA LEU A 424 -1.24 -22.49 5.63
C LEU A 424 0.10 -22.40 6.37
N GLY A 425 0.70 -21.21 6.51
CA GLY A 425 2.05 -21.05 7.06
C GLY A 425 2.24 -21.85 8.36
N ILE A 426 3.12 -22.84 8.30
CA ILE A 426 3.51 -23.73 9.41
C ILE A 426 4.84 -23.22 9.98
N THR A 427 5.04 -23.32 11.29
CA THR A 427 6.34 -23.06 11.92
C THR A 427 7.27 -24.27 11.77
N TRP A 428 8.58 -24.09 11.93
CA TRP A 428 9.52 -25.22 11.88
C TRP A 428 9.20 -26.28 12.95
N GLN A 429 8.82 -25.84 14.15
CA GLN A 429 8.44 -26.72 15.25
C GLN A 429 7.16 -27.51 14.96
N GLU A 430 6.17 -26.89 14.30
CA GLU A 430 4.94 -27.58 13.88
C GLU A 430 5.22 -28.59 12.76
N ALA A 431 6.11 -28.26 11.81
CA ALA A 431 6.55 -29.18 10.76
C ALA A 431 7.25 -30.41 11.36
N LYS A 432 8.14 -30.20 12.34
CA LYS A 432 8.77 -31.27 13.12
C LYS A 432 7.75 -32.16 13.81
N ALA A 433 6.84 -31.56 14.58
CA ALA A 433 5.79 -32.29 15.28
C ALA A 433 4.88 -33.08 14.33
N GLN A 434 4.63 -32.55 13.12
CA GLN A 434 3.84 -33.25 12.12
C GLN A 434 4.55 -34.49 11.58
N CYS A 435 5.82 -34.40 11.16
CA CYS A 435 6.56 -35.58 10.72
C CYS A 435 6.64 -36.65 11.82
N GLU A 436 6.87 -36.23 13.07
CA GLU A 436 6.86 -37.12 14.24
C GLU A 436 5.51 -37.81 14.45
N SER A 437 4.40 -37.08 14.27
CA SER A 437 3.05 -37.65 14.38
C SER A 437 2.76 -38.71 13.32
N LEU A 438 3.45 -38.64 12.18
CA LEU A 438 3.37 -39.61 11.08
C LEU A 438 4.38 -40.76 11.24
N GLY A 439 5.11 -40.82 12.36
CA GLY A 439 6.12 -41.84 12.63
C GLY A 439 7.43 -41.65 11.88
N GLY A 440 7.69 -40.46 11.35
CA GLY A 440 8.94 -40.07 10.71
C GLY A 440 9.59 -38.87 11.41
N HIS A 441 10.45 -38.16 10.72
CA HIS A 441 11.05 -36.91 11.17
C HIS A 441 11.23 -35.93 10.01
N LEU A 442 11.53 -34.66 10.31
CA LEU A 442 11.96 -33.74 9.24
C LEU A 442 13.22 -34.31 8.58
N VAL A 443 13.33 -34.12 7.27
CA VAL A 443 14.38 -34.74 6.48
C VAL A 443 15.79 -34.40 6.99
N ILE A 444 16.61 -35.42 7.10
CA ILE A 444 18.03 -35.34 7.43
C ILE A 444 18.79 -35.57 6.15
N ILE A 445 19.84 -34.77 5.90
CA ILE A 445 20.62 -34.90 4.66
C ILE A 445 22.06 -35.18 5.03
N ASN A 446 22.52 -36.40 4.74
CA ASN A 446 23.84 -36.91 5.11
C ASN A 446 24.76 -37.11 3.90
N SER A 447 24.28 -36.92 2.68
CA SER A 447 25.07 -37.10 1.46
C SER A 447 24.69 -36.13 0.33
N ALA A 448 25.62 -35.93 -0.61
CA ALA A 448 25.38 -35.12 -1.80
C ALA A 448 24.33 -35.76 -2.72
N GLU A 449 24.35 -37.10 -2.83
CA GLU A 449 23.40 -37.86 -3.64
C GLU A 449 21.96 -37.71 -3.14
N GLU A 450 21.77 -37.67 -1.83
CA GLU A 450 20.48 -37.42 -1.18
C GLU A 450 20.00 -35.98 -1.34
N ASN A 451 20.91 -35.01 -1.17
CA ASN A 451 20.59 -33.61 -1.41
C ASN A 451 20.12 -33.35 -2.85
N ASP A 452 20.83 -33.93 -3.83
CA ASP A 452 20.46 -33.85 -5.24
C ASP A 452 19.12 -34.53 -5.51
N PHE A 453 18.86 -35.70 -4.91
CA PHE A 453 17.57 -36.39 -5.03
C PHE A 453 16.42 -35.52 -4.49
N LEU A 454 16.57 -34.96 -3.29
CA LEU A 454 15.56 -34.10 -2.68
C LEU A 454 15.29 -32.83 -3.50
N SER A 455 16.27 -32.35 -4.27
CA SER A 455 16.09 -31.28 -5.26
C SER A 455 15.21 -31.59 -6.45
N THR A 456 15.06 -32.86 -6.76
CA THR A 456 14.11 -33.31 -7.78
C THR A 456 12.71 -33.53 -7.20
N LEU A 457 12.61 -33.77 -5.88
CA LEU A 457 11.36 -34.08 -5.18
C LEU A 457 10.64 -32.81 -4.68
N GLY A 458 11.39 -31.85 -4.13
CA GLY A 458 10.88 -30.53 -3.78
C GLY A 458 10.50 -29.78 -5.07
N ALA A 459 9.22 -29.48 -5.26
CA ALA A 459 8.76 -28.77 -6.46
C ALA A 459 9.54 -27.45 -6.61
N ALA A 460 10.09 -27.22 -7.81
CA ALA A 460 11.06 -26.15 -8.14
C ALA A 460 10.59 -24.69 -7.92
N ASN A 461 9.45 -24.46 -7.24
CA ASN A 461 8.82 -23.16 -7.03
C ASN A 461 8.47 -22.86 -5.55
N SER A 462 8.94 -23.65 -4.58
CA SER A 462 8.62 -23.46 -3.15
C SER A 462 9.85 -23.54 -2.24
N ASN A 463 9.73 -22.95 -1.04
CA ASN A 463 10.71 -23.08 0.02
C ASN A 463 10.32 -24.25 0.95
N TYR A 464 11.29 -24.95 1.55
CA TYR A 464 11.05 -26.07 2.46
C TYR A 464 11.88 -25.98 3.75
N PHE A 465 11.28 -26.34 4.88
CA PHE A 465 12.01 -26.63 6.11
C PHE A 465 12.66 -28.02 6.03
N LEU A 466 13.90 -28.09 6.50
CA LEU A 466 14.69 -29.31 6.65
C LEU A 466 14.94 -29.58 8.14
N GLY A 467 15.45 -30.76 8.45
CA GLY A 467 15.52 -31.27 9.82
C GLY A 467 16.67 -30.78 10.69
N ALA A 468 17.32 -29.64 10.41
CA ALA A 468 18.36 -29.12 11.30
C ALA A 468 18.03 -27.72 11.83
N SER A 469 18.57 -27.42 13.01
CA SER A 469 18.46 -26.11 13.68
C SER A 469 19.67 -25.85 14.58
N ASP A 470 20.00 -24.59 14.80
CA ASP A 470 20.94 -24.13 15.82
C ASP A 470 20.28 -23.21 16.87
N HIS A 471 18.94 -23.18 16.91
CA HIS A 471 18.11 -22.39 17.85
C HIS A 471 18.53 -22.46 19.33
N GLU A 472 19.07 -23.59 19.78
CA GLU A 472 19.53 -23.77 21.16
C GLU A 472 20.86 -23.05 21.43
N VAL A 473 21.79 -23.11 20.47
CA VAL A 473 23.12 -22.50 20.54
C VAL A 473 23.54 -22.09 19.13
N GLU A 474 23.49 -20.78 18.87
CA GLU A 474 23.91 -20.15 17.62
C GLU A 474 25.24 -20.70 17.09
N GLY A 475 25.24 -21.17 15.84
CA GLY A 475 26.41 -21.75 15.18
C GLY A 475 26.68 -23.23 15.50
N GLU A 476 25.91 -23.85 16.40
CA GLU A 476 25.95 -25.30 16.69
C GLU A 476 24.74 -26.03 16.10
N TRP A 477 24.81 -26.32 14.80
CA TRP A 477 23.75 -27.03 14.06
C TRP A 477 23.58 -28.48 14.54
N GLN A 478 22.32 -28.89 14.75
CA GLN A 478 21.96 -30.25 15.13
C GLN A 478 20.79 -30.76 14.29
N TRP A 479 20.84 -32.03 13.89
CA TRP A 479 19.72 -32.71 13.27
C TRP A 479 18.63 -33.05 14.30
N VAL A 480 17.38 -33.12 13.85
CA VAL A 480 16.19 -33.41 14.68
C VAL A 480 16.24 -34.75 15.41
N ASP A 481 17.05 -35.70 14.95
CA ASP A 481 17.24 -37.01 15.58
C ASP A 481 18.43 -37.04 16.57
N GLY A 482 19.16 -35.93 16.70
CA GLY A 482 20.34 -35.79 17.56
C GLY A 482 21.64 -36.33 16.96
N THR A 483 21.67 -36.71 15.67
CA THR A 483 22.92 -37.08 14.99
C THR A 483 23.80 -35.85 14.69
N PRO A 484 25.13 -36.03 14.56
CA PRO A 484 26.03 -34.93 14.23
C PRO A 484 25.76 -34.29 12.86
N PHE A 485 25.86 -32.97 12.76
CA PHE A 485 25.73 -32.21 11.52
C PHE A 485 27.05 -32.24 10.69
N ASP A 486 27.39 -33.41 10.15
CA ASP A 486 28.68 -33.66 9.48
C ASP A 486 28.69 -33.33 7.97
N TYR A 487 27.53 -33.35 7.32
CA TYR A 487 27.36 -32.97 5.92
C TYR A 487 26.64 -31.62 5.83
N ALA A 488 27.21 -30.70 5.05
CA ALA A 488 26.67 -29.37 4.87
C ALA A 488 26.75 -28.94 3.40
N ASN A 489 25.66 -28.36 2.89
CA ASN A 489 25.60 -27.81 1.53
C ASN A 489 25.13 -26.35 1.52
N TRP A 490 25.73 -25.53 2.38
CA TRP A 490 25.43 -24.10 2.52
C TRP A 490 25.62 -23.33 1.21
N ALA A 491 24.76 -22.34 0.97
CA ALA A 491 24.96 -21.36 -0.08
C ALA A 491 26.16 -20.46 0.22
N GLU A 492 26.66 -19.76 -0.81
CA GLU A 492 27.79 -18.85 -0.64
C GLU A 492 27.43 -17.72 0.33
N GLY A 493 28.08 -17.70 1.50
CA GLY A 493 27.83 -16.73 2.56
C GLY A 493 27.06 -17.27 3.75
N GLU A 494 26.51 -18.48 3.67
CA GLU A 494 25.71 -19.11 4.72
C GLU A 494 26.51 -20.11 5.57
N PRO A 495 26.09 -20.37 6.83
CA PRO A 495 25.01 -19.67 7.56
C PRO A 495 25.46 -18.28 8.05
N ASN A 496 24.59 -17.27 7.96
CA ASN A 496 24.93 -15.86 8.23
C ASN A 496 24.17 -15.22 9.40
N ASN A 497 23.14 -15.88 9.90
CA ASN A 497 22.19 -15.45 10.92
C ASN A 497 21.65 -14.03 10.70
N SER A 498 20.99 -13.82 9.57
CA SER A 498 20.58 -12.49 9.13
C SER A 498 19.59 -11.87 10.09
N GLY A 499 20.02 -10.85 10.82
CA GLY A 499 19.17 -10.14 11.76
C GLY A 499 18.95 -10.82 13.11
N GLU A 500 19.83 -11.77 13.49
CA GLU A 500 19.83 -12.44 14.81
C GLU A 500 18.53 -13.23 15.09
N GLY A 501 18.13 -14.11 14.18
CA GLY A 501 16.93 -14.95 14.33
C GLY A 501 16.68 -15.94 13.18
N GLU A 502 17.74 -16.36 12.49
CA GLU A 502 17.66 -17.39 11.44
C GLU A 502 18.20 -18.73 11.96
N ASP A 503 17.35 -19.46 12.68
CA ASP A 503 17.80 -20.62 13.46
C ASP A 503 17.51 -21.99 12.82
N TYR A 504 16.95 -22.03 11.60
CA TYR A 504 16.39 -23.24 11.00
C TYR A 504 16.93 -23.52 9.60
N LEU A 505 17.22 -24.79 9.30
CA LEU A 505 17.78 -25.17 8.01
C LEU A 505 16.68 -25.12 6.94
N THR A 506 16.92 -24.34 5.89
CA THR A 506 15.93 -24.08 4.85
C THR A 506 16.45 -24.32 3.44
N ALA A 507 15.54 -24.88 2.65
CA ALA A 507 15.61 -25.01 1.22
C ALA A 507 14.92 -23.81 0.57
N LEU A 508 15.65 -22.82 0.05
CA LEU A 508 15.02 -21.72 -0.69
C LEU A 508 14.93 -22.08 -2.17
N TYR A 509 13.76 -21.87 -2.80
CA TYR A 509 13.55 -22.26 -4.20
C TYR A 509 14.61 -21.67 -5.15
N ILE A 510 15.06 -20.44 -4.87
CA ILE A 510 16.08 -19.72 -5.66
C ILE A 510 17.51 -20.21 -5.44
N LEU A 511 17.79 -20.85 -4.31
CA LEU A 511 19.14 -21.28 -3.91
C LEU A 511 19.32 -22.79 -3.97
N TRP A 512 18.23 -23.56 -4.04
CA TRP A 512 18.28 -25.02 -4.12
C TRP A 512 19.13 -25.46 -5.32
N PRO A 513 20.10 -26.38 -5.15
CA PRO A 513 20.23 -27.35 -4.06
C PRO A 513 21.05 -26.88 -2.84
N PHE A 514 21.42 -25.60 -2.75
CA PHE A 514 22.14 -25.03 -1.60
C PHE A 514 21.19 -24.59 -0.48
N TRP A 515 21.70 -24.63 0.75
CA TRP A 515 20.93 -24.37 1.96
C TRP A 515 21.13 -22.95 2.49
N ASN A 516 20.12 -22.48 3.21
CA ASN A 516 20.13 -21.22 3.95
C ASN A 516 19.76 -21.48 5.41
N ASP A 517 20.34 -20.73 6.34
CA ASP A 517 19.83 -20.61 7.70
C ASP A 517 18.70 -19.58 7.66
N GLY A 518 17.47 -20.02 7.91
CA GLY A 518 16.27 -19.23 7.74
C GLY A 518 15.52 -19.08 9.06
N GLY A 519 14.85 -17.94 9.23
CA GLY A 519 13.90 -17.74 10.31
C GLY A 519 12.55 -18.43 10.04
N GLU A 520 11.59 -18.20 10.94
CA GLU A 520 10.20 -18.61 10.72
C GLU A 520 9.65 -17.96 9.44
N MET A 521 9.29 -18.79 8.46
CA MET A 521 8.84 -18.35 7.14
C MET A 521 7.74 -19.23 6.58
N ALA A 522 7.06 -18.75 5.55
CA ALA A 522 6.10 -19.56 4.83
C ALA A 522 6.83 -20.59 3.94
N ALA A 523 7.08 -21.77 4.49
CA ALA A 523 7.70 -22.90 3.81
C ALA A 523 6.79 -24.15 3.88
N GLY A 524 6.95 -25.06 2.91
CA GLY A 524 6.54 -26.45 3.08
C GLY A 524 7.56 -27.20 3.94
N PHE A 525 7.44 -28.51 4.03
CA PHE A 525 8.44 -29.34 4.71
C PHE A 525 8.51 -30.73 4.09
N ILE A 526 9.61 -31.42 4.34
CA ILE A 526 9.87 -32.76 3.84
C ILE A 526 10.01 -33.69 5.04
N CYS A 527 9.20 -34.74 5.09
CA CYS A 527 9.33 -35.80 6.07
C CYS A 527 10.10 -36.98 5.49
N GLU A 528 10.81 -37.68 6.37
CA GLU A 528 11.61 -38.87 6.09
C GLU A 528 11.21 -40.02 7.04
N TRP A 529 11.29 -41.26 6.52
CA TRP A 529 11.07 -42.50 7.27
C TRP A 529 12.09 -43.60 6.90
N ASP A 530 12.56 -44.36 7.89
CA ASP A 530 13.43 -45.54 7.72
C ASP A 530 12.74 -46.76 7.09
N SER A 531 11.40 -46.76 7.06
CA SER A 531 10.60 -47.85 6.52
C SER A 531 9.34 -47.29 5.86
N THR A 532 8.64 -48.12 5.05
CA THR A 532 7.40 -47.68 4.41
C THR A 532 6.45 -47.12 5.47
N PRO A 533 6.00 -45.86 5.37
CA PRO A 533 5.08 -45.30 6.36
C PRO A 533 3.81 -46.16 6.44
N GLU A 534 3.35 -46.46 7.66
CA GLU A 534 2.12 -47.24 7.85
C GLU A 534 0.94 -46.50 7.20
N SER A 535 0.19 -47.18 6.32
CA SER A 535 -0.92 -46.57 5.57
C SER A 535 -2.06 -46.05 6.47
N SER A 536 -2.08 -46.45 7.75
CA SER A 536 -2.99 -45.93 8.78
C SER A 536 -2.59 -44.58 9.37
N LEU A 537 -1.35 -44.14 9.15
CA LEU A 537 -0.82 -42.86 9.64
C LEU A 537 -0.85 -41.76 8.57
N LEU A 538 -0.86 -42.14 7.29
CA LEU A 538 -0.93 -41.19 6.18
C LEU A 538 -2.37 -40.66 5.97
N PRO A 539 -2.56 -39.36 5.71
CA PRO A 539 -3.86 -38.82 5.32
C PRO A 539 -4.34 -39.49 4.03
N GLN A 540 -5.50 -40.14 4.05
CA GLN A 540 -6.10 -40.70 2.84
C GLN A 540 -6.77 -39.57 2.06
N GLY A 541 -6.26 -39.25 0.87
CA GLY A 541 -6.86 -38.25 -0.01
C GLY A 541 -8.20 -38.74 -0.57
N GLU A 542 -9.27 -37.96 -0.34
CA GLU A 542 -10.52 -38.01 -1.11
C GLU A 542 -10.67 -36.76 -1.99
#